data_AF-A0A535SKZ0-F1
#
_entry.id   AF-A0A535SKZ0-F1
#
_cell.length_a   1.000
_cell.length_b   1.000
_cell.length_c   1.000
_cell.angle_alpha   90.00
_cell.angle_beta   90.00
_cell.angle_gamma   90.00
#
_symmetry.space_group_name_H-M   'P 1'
#
loop_
_entity.id
_entity.type
_entity.pdbx_description
1 polymer ?
#
loop_
_entity_poly.entity_id
_entity_poly.type
_entity_poly.pdbx_seq_one_letter_code
_entity_poly.pdbx_strand_id
1 'polypeptide(L)' 'MLRAARFAAQLDFEVDASLLAAMRKNAGEIMRISRERWVEEMDKLLVTKHPEKGLQVLADSYLLKFMFPELWLQIGYDQN' A
#
# COMPACT_ATOMS: atom_id res chain seq x y z
N MET A 1 -5.46 1.36 -6.49
CA MET A 1 -4.17 1.41 -5.78
C MET A 1 -4.38 1.38 -4.26
N LEU A 2 -4.62 2.50 -3.56
CA LEU A 2 -4.89 2.46 -2.10
C LEU A 2 -6.04 1.53 -1.70
N ARG A 3 -7.19 1.64 -2.37
CA ARG A 3 -8.32 0.74 -2.16
C ARG A 3 -8.00 -0.74 -2.42
N ALA A 4 -7.07 -1.05 -3.34
CA ALA A 4 -6.69 -2.44 -3.60
C ALA A 4 -5.93 -3.03 -2.40
N ALA A 5 -5.02 -2.25 -1.81
CA ALA A 5 -4.35 -2.62 -0.56
C ALA A 5 -5.36 -2.79 0.59
N ARG A 6 -6.30 -1.83 0.75
CA ARG A 6 -7.35 -1.94 1.77
C ARG A 6 -8.23 -3.17 1.57
N PHE A 7 -8.63 -3.47 0.34
CA PHE A 7 -9.49 -4.62 0.07
C PHE A 7 -8.77 -5.95 0.27
N ALA A 8 -7.50 -6.05 -0.09
CA ALA A 8 -6.69 -7.23 0.24
C ALA A 8 -6.67 -7.48 1.76
N ALA A 9 -6.51 -6.41 2.55
CA ALA A 9 -6.52 -6.45 4.00
C ALA A 9 -7.92 -6.74 4.62
N GLN A 10 -8.97 -6.22 4.01
CA GLN A 10 -10.34 -6.34 4.51
C GLN A 10 -10.98 -7.70 4.16
N LEU A 11 -10.70 -8.21 2.96
CA LEU A 11 -11.34 -9.39 2.39
C LEU A 11 -10.43 -10.61 2.32
N ASP A 12 -9.20 -10.49 2.82
CA ASP A 12 -8.23 -11.59 2.95
C ASP A 12 -7.85 -12.27 1.61
N PHE A 13 -7.76 -11.49 0.52
CA PHE A 13 -7.36 -12.00 -0.80
C PHE A 13 -5.97 -11.52 -1.24
N GLU A 14 -5.39 -12.23 -2.20
CA GLU A 14 -4.13 -11.85 -2.83
C GLU A 14 -4.34 -11.03 -4.12
N VAL A 15 -3.54 -9.97 -4.25
CA VAL A 15 -3.57 -9.11 -5.45
C VAL A 15 -2.89 -9.84 -6.59
N ASP A 16 -3.59 -10.00 -7.72
CA ASP A 16 -3.05 -10.63 -8.92
C ASP A 16 -1.74 -9.95 -9.38
N ALA A 17 -0.79 -10.76 -9.85
CA ALA A 17 0.54 -10.29 -10.24
C ALA A 17 0.51 -9.24 -11.36
N SER A 18 -0.42 -9.34 -12.32
CA SER A 18 -0.56 -8.35 -13.39
C SER A 18 -1.09 -7.02 -12.87
N LEU A 19 -2.02 -7.06 -11.91
CA LEU A 19 -2.52 -5.87 -11.22
C LEU A 19 -1.40 -5.22 -10.40
N LEU A 20 -0.62 -6.00 -9.67
CA LEU A 20 0.51 -5.49 -8.88
C LEU A 20 1.57 -4.83 -9.77
N ALA A 21 1.90 -5.43 -10.92
CA ALA A 21 2.81 -4.84 -11.91
C ALA A 21 2.27 -3.51 -12.47
N ALA A 22 0.97 -3.44 -12.77
CA ALA A 22 0.32 -2.20 -13.18
C ALA A 22 0.34 -1.13 -12.08
N MET A 23 0.15 -1.53 -10.81
CA MET A 23 0.26 -0.62 -9.67
C MET A 23 1.67 -0.06 -9.52
N ARG A 24 2.72 -0.90 -9.65
CA ARG A 24 4.12 -0.45 -9.64
C ARG A 24 4.41 0.59 -10.72
N LYS A 25 3.97 0.33 -11.96
CA LYS A 25 4.16 1.24 -13.10
C LYS A 25 3.53 2.62 -12.87
N ASN A 26 2.37 2.66 -12.20
CA ASN A 26 1.61 3.89 -11.97
C ASN A 26 1.75 4.43 -10.54
N ALA A 27 2.69 3.90 -9.75
CA ALA A 27 2.80 4.22 -8.33
C ALA A 27 2.94 5.74 -8.08
N GLY A 28 3.69 6.45 -8.93
CA GLY A 28 3.89 7.89 -8.83
C GLY A 28 2.63 8.75 -9.04
N GLU A 29 1.60 8.24 -9.71
CA GLU A 29 0.33 8.96 -9.89
C GLU A 29 -0.38 9.23 -8.56
N ILE A 30 0.00 8.51 -7.48
CA ILE A 30 -0.52 8.74 -6.14
C ILE A 30 -0.30 10.18 -5.67
N MET A 31 0.78 10.84 -6.13
CA MET A 31 1.12 12.23 -5.81
C MET A 31 0.09 13.25 -6.30
N ARG A 32 -0.79 12.86 -7.23
CA ARG A 32 -1.89 13.70 -7.73
C ARG A 32 -3.14 13.61 -6.84
N ILE A 33 -3.16 12.69 -5.89
CA ILE A 33 -4.25 12.49 -4.94
C ILE A 33 -3.94 13.27 -3.67
N SER A 34 -4.96 13.91 -3.10
CA SER A 34 -4.79 14.72 -1.88
C SER A 34 -4.35 13.84 -0.69
N ARG A 35 -3.61 14.44 0.24
CA ARG A 35 -3.10 13.73 1.42
C ARG A 35 -4.22 13.31 2.37
N GLU A 36 -5.32 14.06 2.44
CA GLU A 36 -6.49 13.70 3.23
C GLU A 36 -7.07 12.35 2.77
N ARG A 37 -7.10 12.11 1.45
CA ARG A 37 -7.56 10.84 0.88
C ARG A 37 -6.59 9.70 1.16
N TRP A 38 -5.29 9.99 1.27
CA TRP A 38 -4.30 9.00 1.70
C TRP A 38 -4.56 8.58 3.14
N VAL A 39 -4.70 9.56 4.04
CA VAL A 39 -4.97 9.34 5.47
C VAL A 39 -6.28 8.56 5.62
N GLU A 40 -7.36 8.98 4.97
CA GLU A 40 -8.66 8.30 5.06
C GLU A 40 -8.59 6.82 4.63
N GLU A 41 -7.87 6.48 3.56
CA GLU A 41 -7.71 5.08 3.15
C GLU A 41 -6.74 4.32 4.06
N MET A 42 -5.69 4.96 4.59
CA MET A 42 -4.78 4.36 5.55
C MET A 42 -5.49 4.04 6.87
N ASP A 43 -6.27 4.96 7.41
CA ASP A 43 -7.06 4.74 8.63
C ASP A 43 -7.98 3.54 8.48
N LYS A 44 -8.68 3.45 7.34
CA LYS A 44 -9.57 2.32 7.04
C LYS A 44 -8.79 1.01 6.86
N LEU A 45 -7.59 1.05 6.28
CA LEU A 45 -6.74 -0.14 6.08
C LEU A 45 -6.21 -0.67 7.42
N LEU A 46 -5.73 0.21 8.29
CA LEU A 46 -5.09 -0.17 9.55
C LEU A 46 -6.05 -0.83 10.55
N VAL A 47 -7.35 -0.56 10.44
CA VAL A 47 -8.40 -1.18 11.28
C VAL A 47 -9.06 -2.41 10.65
N THR A 48 -8.54 -2.92 9.52
CA THR A 48 -9.04 -4.16 8.91
C THR A 48 -8.65 -5.40 9.71
N LYS A 49 -9.18 -6.56 9.31
CA LYS A 49 -8.85 -7.85 9.93
C LYS A 49 -7.42 -8.31 9.61
N HIS A 50 -6.91 -7.97 8.43
CA HIS A 50 -5.58 -8.38 7.93
C HIS A 50 -4.74 -7.16 7.48
N PRO A 51 -4.50 -6.16 8.34
CA PRO A 51 -3.80 -4.93 7.95
C PRO A 51 -2.41 -5.19 7.38
N GLU A 52 -1.73 -6.25 7.84
CA GLU A 52 -0.44 -6.72 7.35
C GLU A 52 -0.46 -7.00 5.84
N LYS A 53 -1.54 -7.59 5.31
CA LYS A 53 -1.68 -7.84 3.87
C LYS A 53 -1.80 -6.54 3.09
N GLY A 54 -2.53 -5.56 3.62
CA GLY A 54 -2.64 -4.25 3.01
C GLY A 54 -1.30 -3.52 2.98
N LEU A 55 -0.58 -3.51 4.10
CA LEU A 55 0.75 -2.92 4.19
C LEU A 55 1.74 -3.59 3.22
N GLN A 56 1.68 -4.92 3.09
CA GLN A 56 2.47 -5.67 2.12
C GLN A 56 2.15 -5.25 0.68
N VAL A 57 0.87 -5.10 0.32
CA VAL A 57 0.48 -4.60 -1.01
C VAL A 57 1.02 -3.19 -1.27
N LEU A 58 0.98 -2.29 -0.28
CA LEU A 58 1.52 -0.92 -0.42
C LEU A 58 3.04 -0.93 -0.65
N ALA A 59 3.76 -1.82 0.05
CA ALA A 59 5.18 -2.05 -0.14
C ALA A 59 5.45 -2.60 -1.54
N ASP A 60 4.84 -3.73 -1.88
CA ASP A 60 5.08 -4.41 -3.15
C ASP A 60 4.68 -3.57 -4.35
N SER A 61 3.69 -2.68 -4.23
CA SER A 61 3.30 -1.79 -5.32
C SER A 61 4.13 -0.50 -5.41
N TYR A 62 5.14 -0.33 -4.57
CA TYR A 62 5.97 0.88 -4.46
C TYR A 62 5.19 2.15 -4.08
N LEU A 63 4.00 2.01 -3.49
CA LEU A 63 3.21 3.15 -3.03
C LEU A 63 3.88 3.83 -1.83
N LEU A 64 4.43 3.03 -0.91
CA LEU A 64 5.15 3.55 0.25
C LEU A 64 6.33 4.46 -0.15
N LYS A 65 7.00 4.18 -1.28
CA LYS A 65 8.09 5.02 -1.81
C LYS A 65 7.68 6.48 -2.00
N PHE A 66 6.42 6.73 -2.35
CA PHE A 66 5.90 8.07 -2.62
C PHE A 66 5.17 8.66 -1.40
N MET A 67 4.47 7.83 -0.64
CA MET A 67 3.65 8.29 0.49
C MET A 67 4.45 8.50 1.77
N PHE A 68 5.34 7.56 2.07
CA PHE A 68 6.13 7.51 3.30
C PHE A 68 7.55 7.03 2.97
N PRO A 69 8.37 7.87 2.29
CA PRO A 69 9.71 7.48 1.86
C PRO A 69 10.59 6.94 3.00
N GLU A 70 10.40 7.45 4.21
CA GLU A 70 11.11 7.02 5.42
C GLU A 70 10.78 5.56 5.78
N LEU A 71 9.51 5.15 5.65
CA LEU A 71 9.09 3.76 5.85
C LEU A 71 9.56 2.86 4.72
N TRP A 72 9.57 3.35 3.48
CA TRP A 72 10.08 2.61 2.33
C TRP A 72 11.54 2.18 2.53
N LEU A 73 12.37 3.05 3.10
CA LEU A 73 13.78 2.75 3.40
C LEU A 73 13.96 1.65 4.45
N GLN A 74 12.96 1.38 5.29
CA GLN A 74 13.01 0.34 6.31
C GLN A 74 12.67 -1.05 5.76
N ILE A 75 12.12 -1.15 4.54
CA ILE A 75 11.73 -2.44 3.97
C ILE A 75 12.96 -3.29 3.71
N GLY A 76 12.98 -4.51 4.26
CA GLY A 76 14.09 -5.44 4.14
C GLY A 76 15.30 -5.07 5.00
N TYR A 77 15.20 -4.03 5.84
CA TYR A 77 16.19 -3.79 6.86
C TYR A 77 16.06 -4.86 7.94
N ASP A 78 17.19 -5.47 8.29
CA ASP A 78 17.22 -6.49 9.33
C ASP A 78 17.02 -5.82 10.69
N GLN A 79 15.85 -6.02 11.29
CA GLN A 79 15.52 -5.46 12.59
C GLN A 79 15.75 -6.44 13.74
N ASN A 80 16.23 -7.68 13.50
CA ASN A 80 16.60 -8.64 14.55
C ASN A 80 17.67 -9.65 14.13
#